data_AF-A0A453FUR0-F1
#
_entry.id   AF-A0A453FUR0-F1
#
_cell.length_a   1.000
_cell.length_b   1.000
_cell.length_c   1.000
_cell.angle_alpha   90.00
_cell.angle_beta   90.00
_cell.angle_gamma   90.00
#
_symmetry.space_group_name_H-M   'P 1'
#
loop_
_entity.id
_entity.type
_entity.pdbx_description
1 polymer ?
#
loop_
_entity_poly.entity_id
_entity_poly.type
_entity_poly.pdbx_seq_one_letter_code
_entity_poly.pdbx_strand_id
1 'polypeptide(L)'
;MTSNLVIAYSFCKFQIWYNNVPHPKLVEYKKDQNWVRKSGNYFVFPGGGTQFKAGVTRYIRFIEQIMPQIKWGTHARTVLDVGCGVASFGGYLLDRNVITMSIAPKDEHEAQIQFALERGIPAFLAVIGTQKLPFPDNSFDVIHCARCRVHWYADGGKPLLELNRVLRPGGYYIWSATPVYRRGKRDEDDWNAMVTLTKSICWRTVVKSKDINRIGVVIYQKPTSNSCYTERKNNEPPLCSGSNGHSPWYIFFG
;
A
#
# COMPACT_ATOMS: atom_id res chain seq x y z
N MET A 1 -23.15 -25.00 -35.32
CA MET A 1 -22.67 -25.18 -33.93
C MET A 1 -22.00 -23.89 -33.49
N THR A 2 -22.76 -23.01 -32.85
CA THR A 2 -22.22 -21.81 -32.21
C THR A 2 -21.55 -22.25 -30.93
N SER A 3 -20.21 -22.27 -30.93
CA SER A 3 -19.42 -22.43 -29.72
C SER A 3 -19.69 -21.23 -28.81
N ASN A 4 -20.56 -21.41 -27.83
CA ASN A 4 -20.69 -20.49 -26.72
C ASN A 4 -19.33 -20.44 -26.02
N LEU A 5 -18.59 -19.35 -26.23
CA LEU A 5 -17.44 -18.99 -25.42
C LEU A 5 -17.98 -18.74 -24.00
N VAL A 6 -18.01 -19.77 -23.17
CA VAL A 6 -18.32 -19.61 -21.74
C VAL A 6 -17.14 -18.86 -21.15
N ILE A 7 -17.26 -17.53 -21.02
CA ILE A 7 -16.36 -16.72 -20.22
C ILE A 7 -16.61 -17.13 -18.78
N ALA A 8 -15.89 -18.14 -18.31
CA ALA A 8 -15.82 -18.48 -16.90
C ALA A 8 -15.07 -17.34 -16.19
N TYR A 9 -15.79 -16.33 -15.70
CA TYR A 9 -15.28 -15.42 -14.69
C TYR A 9 -14.98 -16.26 -13.45
N SER A 10 -13.75 -16.79 -13.39
CA SER A 10 -13.24 -17.50 -12.23
C SER A 10 -13.10 -16.48 -11.11
N PHE A 11 -14.13 -16.31 -10.27
CA PHE A 11 -14.09 -15.55 -9.03
C PHE A 11 -13.21 -16.22 -7.96
N CYS A 12 -12.07 -16.79 -8.35
CA CYS A 12 -11.10 -17.35 -7.43
C CYS A 12 -9.94 -16.36 -7.29
N LYS A 13 -9.94 -15.56 -6.23
CA LYS A 13 -8.84 -14.66 -5.88
C LYS A 13 -7.48 -15.33 -5.69
N PHE A 14 -7.44 -16.67 -5.64
CA PHE A 14 -6.23 -17.47 -5.52
C PHE A 14 -5.77 -18.06 -6.85
N GLN A 15 -6.59 -17.98 -7.91
CA GLN A 15 -6.31 -18.62 -9.19
C GLN A 15 -7.01 -17.93 -10.37
N ILE A 16 -6.23 -17.59 -11.40
CA ILE A 16 -6.76 -17.03 -12.67
C ILE A 16 -6.29 -17.86 -13.85
N TRP A 17 -6.98 -17.76 -14.99
CA TRP A 17 -6.57 -18.40 -16.23
C TRP A 17 -5.26 -17.80 -16.75
N TYR A 18 -4.33 -18.65 -17.18
CA TYR A 18 -3.06 -18.22 -17.77
C TYR A 18 -3.26 -17.29 -18.98
N ASN A 19 -4.25 -17.62 -19.81
CA ASN A 19 -4.53 -16.90 -21.05
C ASN A 19 -5.06 -15.48 -20.84
N ASN A 20 -5.56 -15.14 -19.65
CA ASN A 20 -6.04 -13.79 -19.35
C ASN A 20 -4.85 -12.81 -19.18
N VAL A 21 -3.69 -13.33 -18.78
CA VAL A 21 -2.46 -12.53 -18.57
C VAL A 21 -1.26 -13.34 -19.07
N PRO A 22 -1.10 -13.58 -20.38
CA PRO A 22 -0.12 -14.54 -20.93
C PRO A 22 1.32 -14.00 -20.92
N HIS A 23 1.75 -13.45 -19.78
CA HIS A 23 3.03 -12.82 -19.57
C HIS A 23 3.86 -13.62 -18.53
N PRO A 24 4.64 -14.63 -18.97
CA PRO A 24 5.31 -15.57 -18.06
C PRO A 24 6.46 -14.94 -17.27
N LYS A 25 6.99 -13.78 -17.70
CA LYS A 25 8.17 -13.15 -17.08
C LYS A 25 7.98 -12.87 -15.58
N LEU A 26 6.76 -12.57 -15.13
CA LEU A 26 6.52 -12.33 -13.69
C LEU A 26 6.68 -13.62 -12.86
N VAL A 27 6.22 -14.76 -13.40
CA VAL A 27 6.39 -16.06 -12.75
C VAL A 27 7.87 -16.40 -12.65
N GLU A 28 8.64 -16.14 -13.70
CA GLU A 28 10.07 -16.40 -13.72
C GLU A 28 10.85 -15.48 -12.76
N TYR A 29 10.62 -14.17 -12.85
CA TYR A 29 11.34 -13.16 -12.06
C TYR A 29 11.02 -13.20 -10.56
N LYS A 30 9.83 -13.68 -10.17
CA LYS A 30 9.37 -13.69 -8.76
C LYS A 30 9.16 -15.10 -8.18
N LYS A 31 9.64 -16.15 -8.85
CA LYS A 31 9.46 -17.55 -8.42
C LYS A 31 9.84 -17.78 -6.96
N ASP A 32 10.97 -17.22 -6.52
CA ASP A 32 11.50 -17.42 -5.16
C ASP A 32 10.71 -16.68 -4.08
N GLN A 33 9.88 -15.71 -4.49
CA GLN A 33 9.09 -14.89 -3.57
C GLN A 33 7.65 -15.41 -3.39
N ASN A 34 7.27 -16.46 -4.12
CA ASN A 34 5.92 -17.03 -4.08
C ASN A 34 4.83 -15.97 -4.31
N TRP A 35 5.05 -15.04 -5.25
CA TRP A 35 4.03 -14.08 -5.67
C TRP A 35 2.96 -14.77 -6.53
N VAL A 36 3.41 -15.50 -7.54
CA VAL A 36 2.58 -16.17 -8.53
C VAL A 36 3.31 -17.44 -9.00
N ARG A 37 2.56 -18.52 -9.22
CA ARG A 37 3.07 -19.78 -9.78
C ARG A 37 2.19 -20.20 -10.96
N LYS A 38 2.77 -20.79 -12.00
CA LYS A 38 1.98 -21.44 -13.05
C LYS A 38 1.66 -22.88 -12.62
N SER A 39 0.38 -23.28 -12.73
CA SER A 39 -0.07 -24.66 -12.51
C SER A 39 -1.07 -25.02 -13.62
N GLY A 40 -0.64 -25.86 -14.56
CA GLY A 40 -1.42 -26.18 -15.76
C GLY A 40 -1.81 -24.91 -16.54
N ASN A 41 -3.12 -24.74 -16.73
CA ASN A 41 -3.72 -23.60 -17.45
C ASN A 41 -4.00 -22.37 -16.57
N TYR A 42 -3.42 -22.33 -15.37
CA TYR A 42 -3.70 -21.29 -14.39
C TYR A 42 -2.46 -20.66 -13.80
N PHE A 43 -2.60 -19.41 -13.37
CA PHE A 43 -1.73 -18.79 -12.37
C PHE A 43 -2.35 -18.94 -10.99
N VAL A 44 -1.54 -19.33 -10.01
CA VAL A 44 -1.90 -19.51 -8.60
C VAL A 44 -1.17 -18.47 -7.75
N PHE A 45 -1.86 -17.87 -6.79
CA PHE A 45 -1.35 -16.79 -5.92
C PHE A 45 -1.27 -17.25 -4.47
N PRO A 46 -0.15 -17.85 -4.04
CA PRO A 46 -0.03 -18.40 -2.69
C PRO A 46 0.13 -17.32 -1.59
N GLY A 47 0.16 -16.04 -1.96
CA GLY A 47 0.19 -14.93 -0.99
C GLY A 47 1.57 -14.64 -0.40
N GLY A 48 2.65 -15.13 -1.01
CA GLY A 48 4.01 -14.81 -0.62
C GLY A 48 4.45 -13.41 -1.05
N GLY A 49 5.62 -12.99 -0.58
CA GLY A 49 6.30 -11.83 -1.13
C GLY A 49 7.56 -11.41 -0.41
N THR A 50 8.23 -10.37 -0.93
CA THR A 50 9.47 -9.85 -0.34
C THR A 50 9.32 -9.55 1.16
N GLN A 51 8.19 -8.96 1.57
CA GLN A 51 7.88 -8.67 2.97
C GLN A 51 6.98 -9.74 3.62
N PHE A 52 6.38 -10.63 2.83
CA PHE A 52 5.48 -11.70 3.28
C PHE A 52 6.13 -13.07 3.09
N LYS A 53 7.35 -13.26 3.60
CA LYS A 53 8.14 -14.49 3.37
C LYS A 53 7.42 -15.76 3.85
N ALA A 54 6.69 -15.65 4.95
CA ALA A 54 5.87 -16.73 5.50
C ALA A 54 4.38 -16.63 5.12
N GLY A 55 4.06 -15.87 4.05
CA GLY A 55 2.71 -15.67 3.56
C GLY A 55 1.97 -14.49 4.20
N VAL A 56 1.08 -13.88 3.43
CA VAL A 56 0.33 -12.67 3.80
C VAL A 56 -0.64 -12.89 4.97
N THR A 57 -1.22 -14.07 5.12
CA THR A 57 -2.05 -14.41 6.29
C THR A 57 -1.28 -14.23 7.59
N ARG A 58 -0.03 -14.69 7.63
CA ARG A 58 0.82 -14.56 8.82
C ARG A 58 1.23 -13.12 9.06
N TYR A 59 1.49 -12.37 7.99
CA TYR A 59 1.76 -10.95 8.08
C TYR A 59 0.56 -10.18 8.66
N ILE A 60 -0.66 -10.40 8.17
CA ILE A 60 -1.88 -9.76 8.70
C ILE A 60 -2.08 -10.11 10.18
N ARG A 61 -1.92 -11.38 10.56
CA ARG A 61 -1.99 -11.80 11.98
C ARG A 61 -0.92 -11.12 12.85
N PHE A 62 0.28 -10.96 12.33
CA PHE A 62 1.35 -10.23 13.02
C PHE A 62 0.97 -8.77 13.24
N ILE A 63 0.39 -8.09 12.24
CA ILE A 63 -0.13 -6.72 12.38
C ILE A 63 -1.22 -6.64 13.45
N GLU A 64 -2.15 -7.59 13.46
CA GLU A 64 -3.22 -7.64 14.48
C GLU A 64 -2.66 -7.83 15.89
N GLN A 65 -1.60 -8.63 16.05
CA GLN A 65 -0.96 -8.84 17.35
C GLN A 65 -0.25 -7.58 17.86
N ILE A 66 0.50 -6.89 16.99
CA ILE A 66 1.27 -5.72 17.42
C ILE A 66 0.42 -4.45 17.50
N MET A 67 -0.71 -4.40 16.78
CA MET A 67 -1.63 -3.26 16.78
C MET A 67 -3.11 -3.72 16.76
N PRO A 68 -3.62 -4.27 17.88
CA PRO A 68 -4.97 -4.83 17.96
C PRO A 68 -6.07 -3.79 17.76
N GLN A 69 -5.77 -2.50 17.89
CA GLN A 69 -6.73 -1.41 17.70
C GLN A 69 -7.17 -1.23 16.23
N ILE A 70 -6.42 -1.77 15.26
CA ILE A 70 -6.81 -1.71 13.84
C ILE A 70 -8.16 -2.41 13.60
N LYS A 71 -8.40 -3.54 14.27
CA LYS A 71 -9.64 -4.34 14.21
C LYS A 71 -10.28 -4.40 12.80
N TRP A 72 -9.63 -5.13 11.88
CA TRP A 72 -10.09 -5.28 10.50
C TRP A 72 -11.57 -5.66 10.42
N GLY A 73 -12.30 -5.02 9.51
CA GLY A 73 -13.72 -5.26 9.24
C GLY A 73 -14.69 -4.56 10.18
N THR A 74 -14.21 -4.05 11.32
CA THR A 74 -15.04 -3.34 12.30
C THR A 74 -14.60 -1.89 12.44
N HIS A 75 -13.35 -1.64 12.86
CA HIS A 75 -12.80 -0.30 12.96
C HIS A 75 -12.16 0.13 11.64
N ALA A 76 -11.22 -0.66 11.10
CA ALA A 76 -10.64 -0.43 9.77
C ALA A 76 -11.44 -1.19 8.70
N ARG A 77 -12.10 -0.46 7.80
CA ARG A 77 -12.91 -1.02 6.70
C ARG A 77 -12.43 -0.60 5.32
N THR A 78 -11.70 0.51 5.20
CA THR A 78 -11.10 0.96 3.94
C THR A 78 -9.58 1.03 4.03
N VAL A 79 -8.91 0.45 3.05
CA VAL A 79 -7.44 0.40 2.97
C VAL A 79 -6.94 0.90 1.62
N LEU A 80 -5.86 1.68 1.63
CA LEU A 80 -5.06 1.96 0.44
C LEU A 80 -3.76 1.15 0.52
N ASP A 81 -3.52 0.26 -0.44
CA ASP A 81 -2.32 -0.57 -0.52
C ASP A 81 -1.39 -0.05 -1.63
N VAL A 82 -0.33 0.65 -1.22
CA VAL A 82 0.61 1.31 -2.13
C VAL A 82 1.76 0.36 -2.47
N GLY A 83 2.05 0.21 -3.76
CA GLY A 83 3.04 -0.74 -4.27
C GLY A 83 2.58 -2.18 -4.05
N CYS A 84 1.33 -2.46 -4.40
CA CYS A 84 0.61 -3.68 -4.04
C CYS A 84 1.19 -4.99 -4.62
N GLY A 85 2.06 -4.90 -5.64
CA GLY A 85 2.47 -6.06 -6.43
C GLY A 85 1.24 -6.70 -7.06
N VAL A 86 1.02 -8.00 -6.81
CA VAL A 86 -0.20 -8.70 -7.22
C VAL A 86 -1.38 -8.52 -6.25
N ALA A 87 -1.37 -7.52 -5.37
CA ALA A 87 -2.45 -7.19 -4.42
C ALA A 87 -2.81 -8.31 -3.43
N SER A 88 -1.84 -9.13 -3.02
CA SER A 88 -2.06 -10.20 -2.04
C SER A 88 -2.56 -9.68 -0.68
N PHE A 89 -2.09 -8.52 -0.22
CA PHE A 89 -2.56 -7.93 1.04
C PHE A 89 -4.05 -7.58 0.96
N GLY A 90 -4.45 -6.82 -0.07
CA GLY A 90 -5.85 -6.48 -0.29
C GLY A 90 -6.77 -7.68 -0.49
N GLY A 91 -6.37 -8.66 -1.30
CA GLY A 91 -7.18 -9.85 -1.58
C GLY A 91 -7.47 -10.72 -0.34
N TYR A 92 -6.59 -10.73 0.66
CA TYR A 92 -6.82 -11.44 1.92
C TYR A 92 -7.65 -10.64 2.92
N LEU A 93 -7.65 -9.31 2.81
CA LEU A 93 -8.48 -8.43 3.63
C LEU A 93 -9.96 -8.43 3.19
N LEU A 94 -10.26 -8.80 1.94
CA LEU A 94 -11.63 -8.98 1.47
C LEU A 94 -12.44 -9.99 2.33
N ASP A 95 -11.82 -11.09 2.78
CA ASP A 95 -12.48 -12.08 3.66
C ASP A 95 -12.76 -11.54 5.06
N ARG A 96 -12.21 -10.37 5.38
CA ARG A 96 -12.34 -9.71 6.69
C ARG A 96 -13.25 -8.49 6.60
N ASN A 97 -14.10 -8.38 5.58
CA ASN A 97 -14.98 -7.24 5.34
C ASN A 97 -14.22 -5.90 5.22
N VAL A 98 -13.03 -5.93 4.62
CA VAL A 98 -12.22 -4.75 4.36
C VAL A 98 -12.04 -4.56 2.86
N ILE A 99 -12.46 -3.41 2.35
CA ILE A 99 -12.25 -3.03 0.96
C ILE A 99 -10.87 -2.40 0.86
N THR A 100 -10.01 -3.02 0.05
CA THR A 100 -8.67 -2.50 -0.23
C THR A 100 -8.61 -1.99 -1.65
N MET A 101 -8.21 -0.74 -1.81
CA MET A 101 -7.85 -0.15 -3.09
C MET A 101 -6.33 -0.26 -3.26
N SER A 102 -5.90 -1.03 -4.26
CA SER A 102 -4.49 -1.29 -4.51
C SER A 102 -3.94 -0.38 -5.63
N ILE A 103 -2.76 0.19 -5.44
CA ILE A 103 -2.10 1.01 -6.46
C ILE A 103 -0.67 0.54 -6.71
N ALA A 104 -0.26 0.60 -7.97
CA ALA A 104 1.11 0.39 -8.39
C ALA A 104 1.42 1.25 -9.63
N PRO A 105 2.68 1.69 -9.81
CA PRO A 105 3.10 2.31 -11.06
C PRO A 105 3.06 1.29 -12.21
N LYS A 106 3.06 1.77 -13.46
CA LYS A 106 3.46 0.93 -14.59
C LYS A 106 4.97 0.70 -14.48
N ASP A 107 5.39 -0.49 -14.09
CA ASP A 107 6.79 -0.87 -13.98
C ASP A 107 7.15 -1.96 -15.01
N GLU A 108 8.42 -2.39 -14.99
CA GLU A 108 8.94 -3.51 -15.78
C GLU A 108 8.19 -4.84 -15.59
N HIS A 109 7.28 -4.91 -14.61
CA HIS A 109 6.50 -6.10 -14.30
C HIS A 109 5.14 -6.13 -15.00
N GLU A 110 4.78 -5.09 -15.77
CA GLU A 110 3.71 -4.85 -16.77
C GLU A 110 2.26 -5.34 -16.48
N ALA A 111 2.09 -6.39 -15.69
CA ALA A 111 0.84 -7.11 -15.47
C ALA A 111 0.37 -7.09 -14.01
N GLN A 112 1.03 -6.40 -13.08
CA GLN A 112 0.68 -6.41 -11.64
C GLN A 112 -0.79 -6.03 -11.36
N ILE A 113 -1.23 -4.89 -11.93
CA ILE A 113 -2.61 -4.42 -11.80
C ILE A 113 -3.58 -5.35 -12.53
N GLN A 114 -3.20 -5.86 -13.71
CA GLN A 114 -4.02 -6.82 -14.44
C GLN A 114 -4.24 -8.11 -13.62
N PHE A 115 -3.19 -8.65 -12.99
CA PHE A 115 -3.30 -9.79 -12.08
C PHE A 115 -4.26 -9.51 -10.92
N ALA A 116 -4.22 -8.32 -10.33
CA ALA A 116 -5.16 -7.96 -9.27
C ALA A 116 -6.62 -7.90 -9.77
N LEU A 117 -6.84 -7.27 -10.93
CA LEU A 117 -8.17 -7.13 -11.54
C LEU A 117 -8.78 -8.48 -11.95
N GLU A 118 -8.00 -9.37 -12.57
CA GLU A 118 -8.42 -10.74 -12.92
C GLU A 118 -8.78 -11.59 -11.69
N ARG A 119 -8.28 -11.21 -10.51
CA ARG A 119 -8.60 -11.84 -9.22
C ARG A 119 -9.78 -11.20 -8.51
N GLY A 120 -10.42 -10.19 -9.12
CA GLY A 120 -11.52 -9.42 -8.53
C GLY A 120 -11.09 -8.44 -7.43
N ILE A 121 -9.81 -8.05 -7.38
CA ILE A 121 -9.27 -7.15 -6.36
C ILE A 121 -9.25 -5.72 -6.93
N PRO A 122 -9.87 -4.72 -6.26
CA PRO A 122 -9.86 -3.34 -6.74
C PRO A 122 -8.44 -2.79 -6.84
N ALA A 123 -8.01 -2.44 -8.05
CA ALA A 123 -6.68 -1.92 -8.29
C ALA A 123 -6.63 -0.99 -9.50
N PHE A 124 -5.71 -0.02 -9.49
CA PHE A 124 -5.46 0.84 -10.65
C PHE A 124 -4.02 1.34 -10.69
N LEU A 125 -3.63 1.85 -11.86
CA LEU A 125 -2.30 2.42 -12.07
C LEU A 125 -2.24 3.83 -11.47
N ALA A 126 -1.29 4.05 -10.56
CA ALA A 126 -1.01 5.38 -10.04
C ALA A 126 0.45 5.49 -9.59
N VAL A 127 1.01 6.69 -9.75
CA VAL A 127 2.33 7.06 -9.24
C VAL A 127 2.13 8.12 -8.17
N ILE A 128 2.37 7.77 -6.92
CA ILE A 128 2.26 8.72 -5.82
C ILE A 128 3.43 9.71 -5.84
N GLY A 129 3.14 11.00 -5.66
CA GLY A 129 4.15 12.07 -5.62
C GLY A 129 4.23 12.92 -6.88
N THR A 130 3.85 12.39 -8.05
CA THR A 130 3.78 13.16 -9.30
C THR A 130 2.43 13.88 -9.43
N GLN A 131 1.36 13.20 -9.05
CA GLN A 131 0.00 13.71 -9.03
C GLN A 131 -0.64 13.31 -7.69
N LYS A 132 -1.66 14.05 -7.27
CA LYS A 132 -2.49 13.61 -6.14
C LYS A 132 -3.23 12.31 -6.57
N LEU A 133 -3.66 11.49 -5.63
CA LEU A 133 -4.47 10.29 -5.89
C LEU A 133 -5.95 10.66 -6.01
N PRO A 134 -6.74 10.05 -6.91
CA PRO A 134 -8.13 10.43 -7.22
C PRO A 134 -9.14 10.05 -6.12
N PHE A 135 -8.79 10.34 -4.87
CA PHE A 135 -9.58 10.11 -3.67
C PHE A 135 -9.79 11.44 -2.95
N PRO A 136 -10.98 11.65 -2.38
CA PRO A 136 -11.20 12.73 -1.42
C PRO A 136 -10.28 12.64 -0.20
N ASP A 137 -10.20 13.73 0.54
CA ASP A 137 -9.51 13.75 1.83
C ASP A 137 -10.15 12.75 2.79
N ASN A 138 -9.35 12.17 3.69
CA ASN A 138 -9.82 11.27 4.76
C ASN A 138 -10.67 10.06 4.25
N SER A 139 -10.27 9.47 3.12
CA SER A 139 -10.95 8.33 2.51
C SER A 139 -10.61 6.97 3.13
N PHE A 140 -9.41 6.81 3.69
CA PHE A 140 -8.90 5.51 4.14
C PHE A 140 -8.70 5.45 5.66
N ASP A 141 -9.07 4.33 6.27
CA ASP A 141 -8.80 4.05 7.69
C ASP A 141 -7.33 3.65 7.90
N VAL A 142 -6.79 2.89 6.94
CA VAL A 142 -5.40 2.41 6.97
C VAL A 142 -4.76 2.59 5.60
N ILE A 143 -3.50 3.00 5.60
CA ILE A 143 -2.63 2.95 4.42
C ILE A 143 -1.55 1.91 4.70
N HIS A 144 -1.25 1.09 3.70
CA HIS A 144 -0.24 0.05 3.78
C HIS A 144 0.78 0.20 2.66
N CYS A 145 2.06 0.03 3.00
CA CYS A 145 3.14 -0.15 2.02
C CYS A 145 4.08 -1.25 2.51
N ALA A 146 4.20 -2.31 1.72
CA ALA A 146 5.18 -3.38 1.91
C ALA A 146 6.18 -3.39 0.75
N ARG A 147 7.36 -2.78 0.97
CA ARG A 147 8.42 -2.62 -0.03
C ARG A 147 7.94 -1.93 -1.32
N CYS A 148 7.12 -0.90 -1.19
CA CYS A 148 6.57 -0.14 -2.32
C CYS A 148 7.58 0.69 -3.13
N ARG A 149 8.84 0.81 -2.66
CA ARG A 149 9.92 1.58 -3.31
C ARG A 149 9.60 3.07 -3.54
N VAL A 150 8.65 3.63 -2.77
CA VAL A 150 8.34 5.06 -2.78
C VAL A 150 9.32 5.81 -1.88
N HIS A 151 9.91 6.88 -2.43
CA HIS A 151 10.70 7.84 -1.66
C HIS A 151 9.76 8.85 -0.99
N TRP A 152 9.23 8.48 0.16
CA TRP A 152 8.19 9.25 0.87
C TRP A 152 8.58 10.68 1.24
N TYR A 153 9.86 10.94 1.43
CA TYR A 153 10.43 12.24 1.79
C TYR A 153 10.91 13.06 0.58
N ALA A 154 10.80 12.52 -0.63
CA ALA A 154 11.19 13.23 -1.85
C ALA A 154 10.23 14.39 -2.18
N ASP A 155 10.67 15.28 -3.07
CA ASP A 155 9.88 16.40 -3.60
C ASP A 155 9.25 17.28 -2.51
N GLY A 156 9.98 17.52 -1.41
CA GLY A 156 9.48 18.27 -0.25
C GLY A 156 8.48 17.48 0.61
N GLY A 157 8.47 16.16 0.53
CA GLY A 157 7.57 15.29 1.27
C GLY A 157 6.18 15.12 0.65
N LYS A 158 5.98 15.59 -0.59
CA LYS A 158 4.69 15.48 -1.32
C LYS A 158 4.07 14.08 -1.28
N PRO A 159 4.81 12.96 -1.47
CA PRO A 159 4.21 11.63 -1.40
C PRO A 159 3.62 11.31 -0.03
N LEU A 160 4.32 11.63 1.07
CA LEU A 160 3.81 11.40 2.42
C LEU A 160 2.69 12.38 2.78
N LEU A 161 2.73 13.61 2.27
CA LEU A 161 1.65 14.58 2.41
C LEU A 161 0.36 14.13 1.72
N GLU A 162 0.48 13.47 0.57
CA GLU A 162 -0.66 12.87 -0.10
C GLU A 162 -1.26 11.71 0.72
N LEU A 163 -0.43 10.90 1.39
CA LEU A 163 -0.93 9.94 2.39
C LEU A 163 -1.64 10.65 3.54
N ASN A 164 -1.06 11.74 4.06
CA ASN A 164 -1.69 12.53 5.11
C ASN A 164 -3.05 13.08 4.69
N ARG A 165 -3.22 13.49 3.43
CA ARG A 165 -4.48 13.98 2.90
C ARG A 165 -5.56 12.88 2.88
N VAL A 166 -5.24 11.71 2.34
CA VAL A 166 -6.23 10.64 2.13
C VAL A 166 -6.45 9.74 3.36
N LEU A 167 -5.52 9.73 4.33
CA LEU A 167 -5.68 9.00 5.59
C LEU A 167 -6.64 9.74 6.53
N ARG A 168 -7.59 9.03 7.14
CA ARG A 168 -8.49 9.61 8.14
C ARG A 168 -7.76 10.11 9.38
N PRO A 169 -8.27 11.13 10.08
CA PRO A 169 -7.74 11.52 11.39
C PRO A 169 -7.78 10.33 12.35
N GLY A 170 -6.68 10.08 13.07
CA GLY A 170 -6.53 8.88 13.90
C GLY A 170 -6.23 7.58 13.13
N GLY A 171 -6.24 7.59 11.80
CA GLY A 171 -5.93 6.45 10.95
C GLY A 171 -4.46 6.02 11.02
N TYR A 172 -4.20 4.82 10.52
CA TYR A 172 -2.89 4.18 10.63
C TYR A 172 -2.16 4.08 9.30
N TYR A 173 -0.84 4.30 9.32
CA TYR A 173 0.05 3.98 8.20
C TYR A 173 0.98 2.84 8.60
N ILE A 174 0.88 1.71 7.92
CA ILE A 174 1.71 0.52 8.11
C ILE A 174 2.81 0.52 7.06
N TRP A 175 4.06 0.64 7.50
CA TRP A 175 5.23 0.67 6.62
C TRP A 175 6.19 -0.48 6.92
N SER A 176 6.31 -1.41 5.96
CA SER A 176 7.25 -2.52 5.98
C SER A 176 8.28 -2.33 4.87
N ALA A 177 9.48 -1.84 5.21
CA ALA A 177 10.51 -1.53 4.23
C ALA A 177 11.91 -1.71 4.80
N THR A 178 12.92 -1.83 3.94
CA THR A 178 14.31 -2.08 4.35
C THR A 178 14.85 -1.05 5.36
N PRO A 179 14.54 0.27 5.27
CA PRO A 179 14.95 1.25 6.28
C PRO A 179 14.46 0.94 7.71
N VAL A 180 13.39 0.15 7.85
CA VAL A 180 12.82 -0.17 9.17
C VAL A 180 13.68 -1.19 9.93
N TYR A 181 14.36 -2.10 9.22
CA TYR A 181 15.02 -3.26 9.84
C TYR A 181 16.47 -3.51 9.43
N ARG A 182 16.97 -2.83 8.39
CA ARG A 182 18.39 -2.85 8.01
C ARG A 182 19.13 -1.66 8.63
N ARG A 183 20.46 -1.73 8.61
CA ARG A 183 21.41 -0.76 9.22
C ARG A 183 22.47 -0.27 8.24
N GLY A 184 22.21 -0.39 6.94
CA GLY A 184 23.11 0.20 5.94
C GLY A 184 22.98 1.72 5.96
N LYS A 185 24.05 2.45 5.63
CA LYS A 185 24.06 3.93 5.62
C LYS A 185 22.84 4.52 4.89
N ARG A 186 22.53 4.02 3.69
CA ARG A 186 21.34 4.41 2.93
C ARG A 186 20.01 4.12 3.65
N ASP A 187 19.89 2.95 4.28
CA ASP A 187 18.69 2.57 5.03
C ASP A 187 18.51 3.48 6.27
N GLU A 188 19.61 3.89 6.91
CA GLU A 188 19.58 4.81 8.05
C GLU A 188 19.22 6.24 7.62
N ASP A 189 19.75 6.70 6.49
CA ASP A 189 19.42 8.02 5.93
C ASP A 189 17.93 8.08 5.53
N ASP A 190 17.43 7.05 4.83
CA ASP A 190 16.01 6.92 4.48
C ASP A 190 15.11 6.89 5.74
N TRP A 191 15.54 6.17 6.78
CA TRP A 191 14.81 6.09 8.05
C TRP A 191 14.77 7.45 8.75
N ASN A 192 15.90 8.14 8.84
CA ASN A 192 15.99 9.43 9.50
C ASN A 192 15.16 10.50 8.78
N ALA A 193 15.22 10.54 7.45
CA ALA A 193 14.39 11.44 6.65
C ALA A 193 12.89 11.19 6.88
N MET A 194 12.48 9.92 6.93
CA MET A 194 11.11 9.55 7.26
C MET A 194 10.69 9.97 8.66
N VAL A 195 11.52 9.73 9.68
CA VAL A 195 11.23 10.13 11.07
C VAL A 195 11.12 11.66 11.19
N THR A 196 12.01 12.40 10.53
CA THR A 196 11.96 13.87 10.51
C THR A 196 10.65 14.37 9.89
N LEU A 197 10.28 13.86 8.71
CA LEU A 197 9.07 14.30 8.02
C LEU A 197 7.79 13.89 8.76
N THR A 198 7.71 12.64 9.25
CA THR A 198 6.54 12.18 10.03
C THR A 198 6.33 13.02 11.29
N LYS A 199 7.41 13.39 12.00
CA LYS A 199 7.35 14.31 13.14
C LYS A 199 6.88 15.70 12.74
N SER A 200 7.37 16.26 11.62
CA SER A 200 6.99 17.60 11.18
C SER A 200 5.52 17.70 10.76
N ILE A 201 4.92 16.57 10.35
CA ILE A 201 3.48 16.45 10.08
C ILE A 201 2.67 15.88 11.26
N CYS A 202 3.23 15.88 12.47
CA CYS A 202 2.58 15.46 13.71
C CYS A 202 2.15 13.99 13.78
N TRP A 203 2.68 13.13 12.91
CA TRP A 203 2.45 11.69 13.00
C TRP A 203 3.28 11.10 14.14
N ARG A 204 2.66 10.21 14.90
CA ARG A 204 3.34 9.48 15.98
C ARG A 204 3.64 8.05 15.56
N THR A 205 4.82 7.56 15.93
CA THR A 205 5.13 6.12 15.85
C THR A 205 4.40 5.42 16.99
N VAL A 206 3.42 4.56 16.68
CA VAL A 206 2.71 3.78 17.70
C VAL A 206 3.33 2.42 17.91
N VAL A 207 3.96 1.85 16.88
CA VAL A 207 4.59 0.52 16.94
C VAL A 207 5.82 0.52 16.05
N LYS A 208 6.91 -0.12 16.51
CA LYS A 208 8.01 -0.59 15.66
C LYS A 208 8.38 -1.99 16.11
N SER A 209 8.22 -2.99 15.23
CA SER A 209 8.42 -4.39 15.55
C SER A 209 9.04 -5.15 14.38
N LYS A 210 9.40 -6.42 14.60
CA LYS A 210 9.91 -7.33 13.56
C LYS A 210 9.16 -8.65 13.63
N ASP A 211 8.84 -9.21 12.46
CA ASP A 211 8.25 -10.54 12.36
C ASP A 211 9.31 -11.64 12.61
N ILE A 212 8.87 -12.90 12.58
CA ILE A 212 9.75 -14.07 12.75
C ILE A 212 10.89 -14.16 11.71
N ASN A 213 10.70 -13.57 10.53
CA ASN A 213 11.70 -13.51 9.46
C ASN A 213 12.59 -12.27 9.57
N ARG A 214 12.52 -11.54 10.69
CA ARG A 214 13.21 -10.28 10.97
C ARG A 214 12.83 -9.14 10.01
N ILE A 215 11.70 -9.26 9.33
CA ILE A 215 11.11 -8.20 8.52
C ILE A 215 10.49 -7.18 9.47
N GLY A 216 10.98 -5.94 9.41
CA GLY A 216 10.52 -4.86 10.28
C GLY A 216 9.31 -4.13 9.74
N VAL A 217 8.39 -3.85 10.65
CA VAL A 217 7.21 -3.03 10.44
C VAL A 217 7.24 -1.87 11.42
N VAL A 218 6.95 -0.67 10.92
CA VAL A 218 6.59 0.48 11.75
C VAL A 218 5.16 0.88 11.43
N ILE A 219 4.39 1.23 12.47
CA ILE A 219 3.04 1.76 12.34
C ILE A 219 3.05 3.19 12.87
N TYR A 220 2.64 4.11 12.01
CA TYR A 220 2.41 5.50 12.36
C TYR A 220 0.91 5.74 12.53
N GLN A 221 0.56 6.75 13.31
CA GLN A 221 -0.81 7.22 13.44
C GLN A 221 -0.89 8.71 13.15
N LYS A 222 -1.83 9.08 12.27
CA LYS A 222 -2.19 10.48 11.98
C LYS A 222 -2.90 11.10 13.19
N PRO A 223 -2.65 12.36 13.56
CA PRO A 223 -3.39 13.02 14.64
C PRO A 223 -4.89 13.06 14.34
N THR A 224 -5.71 13.14 15.39
CA THR A 224 -7.18 13.20 15.29
C THR A 224 -7.68 14.62 15.01
N SER A 225 -6.84 15.64 15.18
CA SER A 225 -7.16 17.04 14.98
C SER A 225 -5.93 17.80 14.46
N ASN A 226 -6.15 19.04 14.01
CA ASN A 226 -5.08 19.88 13.49
C ASN A 226 -4.32 20.69 14.56
N SER A 227 -4.64 20.53 15.85
CA SER A 227 -4.07 21.35 16.93
C SER A 227 -2.53 21.34 16.92
N CYS A 228 -1.95 20.15 16.72
CA CYS A 228 -0.49 20.01 16.63
C CYS A 228 0.13 20.83 15.48
N TYR A 229 -0.56 21.01 14.35
CA TYR A 229 -0.03 21.81 13.24
C TYR A 229 0.03 23.30 13.57
N THR A 230 -0.96 23.80 14.31
CA THR A 230 -1.05 25.21 14.74
C THR A 230 0.00 25.56 15.78
N GLU A 231 0.41 24.60 16.60
CA GLU A 231 1.41 24.77 17.66
C GLU A 231 2.86 24.57 17.18
N ARG A 232 3.09 24.27 15.88
CA ARG A 232 4.44 24.03 15.36
C ARG A 232 5.27 25.31 15.40
N LYS A 233 6.50 25.18 15.90
CA LYS A 233 7.51 26.26 15.85
C LYS A 233 7.86 26.68 14.42
N ASN A 234 7.94 25.70 13.51
CA ASN A 234 8.27 25.92 12.11
C ASN A 234 7.09 25.49 11.24
N ASN A 235 6.68 26.33 10.29
CA ASN A 235 5.61 26.02 9.34
C ASN A 235 6.14 25.20 8.14
N GLU A 236 6.78 24.07 8.44
CA GLU A 236 7.37 23.19 7.43
C GLU A 236 6.89 21.74 7.60
N PRO A 237 6.20 21.15 6.61
CA PRO A 237 5.70 21.79 5.40
C PRO A 237 4.59 22.82 5.69
N PRO A 238 4.41 23.83 4.83
CA PRO A 238 3.46 24.92 5.06
C PRO A 238 2.01 24.45 4.99
N LEU A 239 1.16 25.04 5.84
CA LEU A 239 -0.29 24.86 5.75
C LEU A 239 -0.86 25.63 4.53
N CYS A 240 -1.88 25.06 3.88
CA CYS A 240 -2.54 25.72 2.76
C CYS A 240 -3.32 26.96 3.24
N SER A 241 -3.23 28.07 2.49
CA SER A 241 -4.16 29.19 2.63
C SER A 241 -5.54 28.78 2.08
N GLY A 242 -6.61 29.12 2.80
CA GLY A 242 -7.96 28.56 2.63
C GLY A 242 -8.68 28.82 1.30
N SER A 243 -8.01 29.29 0.24
CA SER A 243 -8.63 29.61 -1.05
C SER A 243 -8.58 28.47 -2.09
N ASN A 244 -7.71 27.46 -1.94
CA ASN A 244 -7.49 26.40 -2.95
C ASN A 244 -7.60 24.96 -2.41
N GLY A 245 -8.35 24.75 -1.31
CA GLY A 245 -8.43 23.45 -0.64
C GLY A 245 -9.17 22.34 -1.41
N HIS A 246 -9.98 22.71 -2.42
CA HIS A 246 -10.93 21.80 -3.07
C HIS A 246 -10.81 21.74 -4.61
N SER A 247 -9.80 22.39 -5.21
CA SER A 247 -9.71 22.48 -6.67
C SER A 247 -9.53 21.10 -7.32
N PRO A 248 -10.40 20.69 -8.27
CA PRO A 248 -10.31 19.40 -8.92
C PRO A 248 -9.15 19.29 -9.92
N TRP A 249 -8.33 18.26 -9.69
CA TRP A 249 -7.66 17.28 -10.58
C TRP A 249 -6.97 17.61 -11.92
N TYR A 250 -7.08 18.81 -12.51
CA TYR A 250 -6.47 19.07 -13.84
C TYR A 250 -5.74 20.40 -13.98
N ILE A 251 -5.03 20.83 -12.93
CA ILE A 251 -4.10 21.96 -13.06
C ILE A 251 -2.70 21.35 -13.23
N PHE A 252 -2.15 21.44 -14.45
CA PHE A 252 -0.71 21.28 -14.65
C PHE A 252 -0.01 22.27 -13.72
N PHE A 253 0.84 21.76 -12.83
CA PHE A 253 1.80 22.62 -12.15
C PHE A 253 2.77 23.11 -13.22
N GLY A 254 2.51 24.31 -13.75
CA GLY A 254 3.47 25.08 -14.53
C GLY A 254 4.64 25.55 -13.68
#